data_AF-A0AAW2S9B3-F1
#
_entry.id   AF-A0AAW2S9B3-F1
#
_cell.length_a   1.000
_cell.length_b   1.000
_cell.length_c   1.000
_cell.angle_alpha   90.00
_cell.angle_beta   90.00
_cell.angle_gamma   90.00
#
_symmetry.space_group_name_H-M   'P 1'
#
loop_
_entity.id
_entity.type
_entity.pdbx_description
1 polymer ?
#
loop_
_entity_poly.entity_id
_entity_poly.type
_entity_poly.pdbx_seq_one_letter_code
_entity_poly.pdbx_strand_id
1 'polypeptide(L)'
;MSTSATATGRRGIPAAAFVEDVQSYLSQLNLDVNSALAFLQERLQQYRVVEIKLLAQQRDLQAKVPDIEKCLEVVATLHAKKGTGEAIIADFEVSEGIYSRARVEDMGSATTLLQKNLENAKASLEVLVADLQFLRDQVTITQVTIARVYNWDVHQRRHRQGSPLLPSREILDGAEFPGLDYA
;
A
#
# COMPACT_ATOMS: atom_id res chain seq x y z
N MET A 1 1.02 -7.73 30.30
CA MET A 1 2.02 -8.27 29.34
C MET A 1 1.52 -7.91 27.96
N SER A 2 2.00 -6.81 27.37
CA SER A 2 1.58 -6.36 26.05
C SER A 2 2.75 -6.55 25.09
N THR A 3 2.77 -7.70 24.42
CA THR A 3 3.72 -7.99 23.35
C THR A 3 3.22 -7.31 22.07
N SER A 4 3.64 -6.07 21.83
CA SER A 4 3.53 -5.49 20.50
C SER A 4 4.59 -6.15 19.62
N ALA A 5 4.17 -7.07 18.75
CA ALA A 5 5.04 -7.61 17.72
C ALA A 5 5.67 -6.44 16.95
N THR A 6 6.99 -6.31 17.02
CA THR A 6 7.77 -5.37 16.21
C THR A 6 7.60 -5.79 14.75
N ALA A 7 6.59 -5.24 14.09
CA ALA A 7 6.38 -5.46 12.68
C ALA A 7 7.65 -4.96 11.95
N THR A 8 8.37 -5.90 11.34
CA THR A 8 9.63 -5.60 10.65
C THR A 8 9.27 -5.04 9.28
N GLY A 9 9.86 -3.91 8.90
CA GLY A 9 9.57 -3.26 7.61
C GLY A 9 9.84 -4.21 6.44
N ARG A 10 9.10 -4.03 5.34
CA ARG A 10 9.19 -4.89 4.14
C ARG A 10 9.62 -4.07 2.94
N ARG A 11 10.79 -4.38 2.36
CA ARG A 11 11.33 -3.77 1.11
C ARG A 11 11.23 -2.24 1.05
N GLY A 12 11.53 -1.57 2.18
CA GLY A 12 11.49 -0.11 2.28
C GLY A 12 10.12 0.47 2.69
N ILE A 13 9.11 -0.36 2.97
CA ILE A 13 7.85 0.04 3.61
C ILE A 13 8.03 -0.04 5.13
N PRO A 14 7.99 1.09 5.86
CA PRO A 14 7.99 1.09 7.31
C PRO A 14 6.76 0.37 7.84
N ALA A 15 6.92 -0.52 8.81
CA ALA A 15 5.76 -1.13 9.42
C ALA A 15 5.10 -0.18 10.43
N ALA A 16 3.77 -0.23 10.47
CA ALA A 16 2.96 0.47 11.44
C ALA A 16 2.73 -0.45 12.65
N ALA A 17 2.96 0.07 13.84
CA ALA A 17 2.60 -0.60 15.08
C ALA A 17 1.15 -0.28 15.43
N PHE A 18 0.41 -1.29 15.89
CA PHE A 18 -0.92 -1.08 16.43
C PHE A 18 -0.82 -0.43 17.81
N VAL A 19 -1.60 0.63 18.03
CA VAL A 19 -1.59 1.40 19.29
C VAL A 19 -2.82 1.02 20.13
N GLU A 20 -2.62 0.25 21.19
CA GLU A 20 -3.66 -0.09 22.17
C GLU A 20 -3.93 1.06 23.14
N ASP A 21 -2.88 1.54 23.81
CA ASP A 21 -2.93 2.68 24.73
C ASP A 21 -2.24 3.90 24.12
N VAL A 22 -3.04 4.95 23.88
CA VAL A 22 -2.55 6.20 23.27
C VAL A 22 -1.61 6.95 24.22
N GLN A 23 -1.86 6.91 25.53
CA GLN A 23 -1.04 7.66 26.49
C GLN A 23 0.38 7.09 26.57
N SER A 24 0.51 5.77 26.68
CA SER A 24 1.80 5.09 26.63
C SER A 24 2.52 5.33 25.30
N TYR A 25 1.79 5.28 24.19
CA TYR A 25 2.35 5.55 22.86
C TYR A 25 2.93 6.96 22.73
N LEU A 26 2.18 7.99 23.14
CA LEU A 26 2.64 9.38 23.13
C LEU A 26 3.86 9.59 24.05
N SER A 27 3.84 8.96 25.23
CA SER A 27 4.93 9.05 26.20
C SER A 27 6.21 8.37 25.70
N GLN A 28 6.10 7.20 25.07
CA GLN A 28 7.23 6.47 24.49
C GLN A 28 7.89 7.25 23.35
N LEU A 29 7.09 7.94 22.53
CA LEU A 29 7.61 8.77 21.44
C LEU A 29 8.02 10.17 21.91
N ASN A 30 7.70 10.53 23.15
CA ASN A 30 7.89 11.87 23.70
C ASN A 30 7.28 12.97 22.82
N LEU A 31 6.06 12.71 22.30
CA LEU A 31 5.32 13.62 21.43
C LEU A 31 4.03 14.08 22.10
N ASP A 32 3.67 15.35 21.88
CA ASP A 32 2.30 15.80 22.13
C ASP A 32 1.36 15.30 21.01
N VAL A 33 0.05 15.44 21.24
CA VAL A 33 -0.98 14.96 20.31
C VAL A 33 -0.80 15.52 18.90
N ASN A 34 -0.56 16.83 18.76
CA ASN A 34 -0.50 17.45 17.44
C ASN A 34 0.75 16.97 16.68
N SER A 35 1.88 16.86 17.37
CA SER A 35 3.11 16.32 16.77
C SER A 35 2.96 14.85 16.38
N ALA A 36 2.28 14.03 17.20
CA ALA A 36 1.98 12.64 16.86
C ALA A 36 1.04 12.51 15.65
N LEU A 37 0.01 13.35 15.54
CA LEU A 37 -0.88 13.38 14.38
C LEU A 37 -0.13 13.80 13.11
N ALA A 38 0.72 14.84 13.18
CA ALA A 38 1.54 15.28 12.06
C ALA A 38 2.51 14.18 11.59
N PHE A 39 3.16 13.49 12.52
CA PHE A 39 4.05 12.36 12.24
C PHE A 39 3.33 11.20 11.54
N LEU A 40 2.12 10.85 12.00
CA LEU A 40 1.32 9.79 11.38
C LEU A 40 0.81 10.20 9.98
N GLN A 41 0.49 11.48 9.77
CA GLN A 41 0.12 12.01 8.46
C GLN A 41 1.30 11.97 7.48
N GLU A 42 2.51 12.33 7.93
CA GLU A 42 3.72 12.20 7.12
C GLU A 42 3.95 10.75 6.71
N ARG A 43 3.76 9.81 7.65
CA ARG A 43 3.85 8.37 7.37
C ARG A 43 2.84 7.90 6.31
N LEU A 44 1.60 8.39 6.35
CA LEU A 44 0.62 8.11 5.28
C LEU A 44 1.07 8.67 3.93
N GLN A 45 1.68 9.85 3.90
CA GLN A 45 2.21 10.42 2.67
C GLN A 45 3.38 9.60 2.11
N GLN A 46 4.24 9.06 2.97
CA GLN A 46 5.30 8.14 2.57
C GLN A 46 4.72 6.86 1.95
N TYR A 47 3.70 6.26 2.57
CA TYR A 47 3.03 5.09 2.01
C TYR A 47 2.42 5.36 0.64
N ARG A 48 1.78 6.51 0.44
CA ARG A 48 1.22 6.90 -0.85
C ARG A 48 2.27 6.95 -1.96
N VAL A 49 3.46 7.48 -1.67
CA VAL A 49 4.57 7.53 -2.66
C VAL A 49 5.03 6.12 -3.03
N VAL A 50 5.11 5.22 -2.05
CA VAL A 50 5.47 3.82 -2.30
C VAL A 50 4.37 3.10 -3.08
N GLU A 51 3.10 3.32 -2.75
CA GLU A 51 1.94 2.73 -3.43
C GLU A 51 1.94 3.07 -4.92
N ILE A 52 2.14 4.34 -5.27
CA ILE A 52 2.21 4.80 -6.66
C ILE A 52 3.32 4.05 -7.41
N LYS A 53 4.50 3.90 -6.80
CA LYS A 53 5.64 3.19 -7.41
C LYS A 53 5.33 1.71 -7.64
N LEU A 54 4.77 1.03 -6.63
CA LEU A 54 4.45 -0.40 -6.72
C LEU A 54 3.33 -0.67 -7.72
N LEU A 55 2.30 0.17 -7.77
CA LEU A 55 1.21 0.05 -8.76
C LEU A 55 1.70 0.27 -10.19
N ALA A 56 2.62 1.22 -10.40
CA ALA A 56 3.24 1.42 -11.72
C ALA A 56 4.02 0.18 -12.16
N GLN A 57 4.87 -0.37 -11.27
CA GLN A 57 5.62 -1.60 -11.54
C GLN A 57 4.70 -2.80 -11.80
N GLN A 58 3.62 -2.93 -11.03
CA GLN A 58 2.61 -3.97 -11.24
C GLN A 58 1.98 -3.85 -12.63
N ARG A 59 1.56 -2.66 -13.04
CA ARG A 59 0.95 -2.42 -14.35
C ARG A 59 1.91 -2.78 -15.48
N ASP A 60 3.16 -2.36 -15.37
CA ASP A 60 4.17 -2.61 -16.39
C ASP A 60 4.47 -4.12 -16.53
N LEU A 61 4.52 -4.86 -15.42
CA LEU A 61 4.67 -6.32 -15.47
C LEU A 61 3.42 -7.02 -15.99
N GLN A 62 2.22 -6.59 -15.58
CA GLN A 62 0.96 -7.13 -16.08
C GLN A 62 0.80 -6.94 -17.59
N ALA A 63 1.34 -5.85 -18.15
CA ALA A 63 1.38 -5.63 -19.59
C ALA A 63 2.43 -6.51 -20.29
N LYS A 64 3.60 -6.71 -19.68
CA LYS A 64 4.69 -7.51 -20.29
C LYS A 64 4.42 -9.01 -20.32
N VAL A 65 3.72 -9.55 -19.32
CA VAL A 65 3.42 -10.99 -19.24
C VAL A 65 2.70 -11.50 -20.51
N PRO A 66 1.58 -10.92 -20.97
CA PRO A 66 0.91 -11.38 -22.18
C PRO A 66 1.75 -11.17 -23.44
N ASP A 67 2.58 -10.12 -23.50
CA ASP A 67 3.50 -9.90 -24.62
C ASP A 67 4.52 -11.04 -24.72
N ILE A 68 5.10 -11.47 -23.59
CA ILE A 68 6.05 -12.59 -23.54
C ILE A 68 5.35 -13.91 -23.89
N GLU A 69 4.11 -14.12 -23.42
CA GLU A 69 3.32 -15.31 -23.76
C GLU A 69 3.02 -15.37 -25.27
N LYS A 70 2.69 -14.24 -25.89
CA LYS A 70 2.50 -14.14 -27.34
C LYS A 70 3.79 -14.41 -28.11
N CYS A 71 4.93 -13.92 -27.63
CA CYS A 71 6.23 -14.27 -28.21
C CYS A 71 6.51 -15.77 -28.15
N LEU A 72 6.19 -16.43 -27.02
CA LEU A 72 6.32 -17.87 -26.87
C LEU A 72 5.40 -18.64 -27.82
N GLU A 73 4.16 -18.18 -28.02
CA GLU A 73 3.23 -18.78 -28.97
C GLU A 73 3.75 -18.72 -30.42
N VAL A 74 4.31 -17.57 -30.82
CA VAL A 74 4.95 -17.41 -32.14
C VAL A 74 6.13 -18.37 -32.30
N VAL A 75 7.00 -18.46 -31.30
CA VAL A 75 8.15 -19.39 -31.34
C VAL A 75 7.68 -20.84 -31.39
N ALA A 76 6.60 -21.20 -30.68
CA ALA A 76 6.01 -22.54 -30.71
C ALA A 76 5.43 -22.88 -32.10
N THR A 77 4.74 -21.94 -32.75
CA THR A 77 4.21 -22.14 -34.12
C THR A 77 5.34 -22.29 -35.14
N LEU A 78 6.43 -21.52 -34.99
CA LEU A 78 7.63 -21.70 -35.82
C LEU A 78 8.28 -23.07 -35.56
N HIS A 79 8.35 -23.54 -34.31
CA HIS A 79 8.87 -24.87 -33.98
C HIS A 79 8.05 -25.99 -34.63
N ALA A 80 6.71 -25.87 -34.62
CA ALA A 80 5.81 -26.83 -35.26
C ALA A 80 6.05 -26.90 -36.78
N LYS A 81 6.24 -25.75 -37.44
CA LYS A 81 6.57 -25.67 -38.88
C LYS A 81 7.94 -26.24 -39.22
N LYS A 82 8.92 -26.14 -38.32
CA LYS A 82 10.22 -26.80 -38.52
C LYS A 82 10.09 -28.33 -38.46
N GLY A 83 9.19 -28.85 -37.60
CA GLY A 83 8.93 -30.28 -37.45
C GLY A 83 8.34 -30.96 -38.70
N THR A 84 7.74 -30.20 -39.62
CA THR A 84 7.23 -30.72 -40.91
C THR A 84 8.31 -30.84 -41.98
N GLY A 85 9.56 -30.44 -41.69
CA GLY A 85 10.69 -30.51 -42.62
C GLY A 85 10.82 -29.31 -43.56
N GLU A 86 9.90 -28.35 -43.51
CA GLU A 86 9.98 -27.12 -44.30
C GLU A 86 11.00 -26.13 -43.70
N ALA A 87 11.86 -25.58 -44.56
CA ALA A 87 12.77 -24.52 -44.16
C ALA A 87 11.99 -23.23 -43.89
N ILE A 88 12.13 -22.69 -42.69
CA ILE A 88 11.52 -21.41 -42.32
C ILE A 88 12.39 -20.30 -42.89
N ILE A 89 11.87 -19.64 -43.92
CA ILE A 89 12.49 -18.51 -44.60
C ILE A 89 11.69 -17.26 -44.21
N ALA A 90 12.38 -16.24 -43.70
CA ALA A 90 11.79 -14.96 -43.33
C ALA A 90 12.56 -13.80 -43.96
N ASP A 91 11.84 -12.76 -44.37
CA ASP A 91 12.44 -11.51 -44.82
C ASP A 91 12.66 -10.63 -43.57
N PHE A 92 13.93 -10.41 -43.23
CA PHE A 92 14.37 -9.63 -42.07
C PHE A 92 14.74 -8.22 -42.50
N GLU A 93 14.18 -7.21 -41.84
CA GLU A 93 14.51 -5.81 -42.09
C GLU A 93 15.88 -5.48 -41.49
N VAL A 94 16.83 -5.11 -42.35
CA VAL A 94 18.22 -4.78 -41.95
C VAL A 94 18.37 -3.26 -41.75
N SER A 95 17.59 -2.48 -42.50
CA SER A 95 17.46 -1.02 -42.42
C SER A 95 16.08 -0.63 -42.94
N GLU A 96 15.61 0.59 -42.67
CA GLU A 96 14.30 1.08 -43.11
C GLU A 96 14.08 0.82 -44.61
N GLY A 97 13.11 -0.05 -44.92
CA GLY A 97 12.77 -0.43 -46.30
C GLY A 97 13.75 -1.40 -47.00
N ILE A 98 14.80 -1.87 -46.32
CA ILE A 98 15.79 -2.82 -46.84
C ILE A 98 15.63 -4.17 -46.12
N TYR A 99 15.20 -5.18 -46.89
CA TYR A 99 14.92 -6.52 -46.39
C TYR A 99 15.90 -7.53 -46.95
N SER A 100 16.33 -8.49 -46.11
CA SER A 100 17.16 -9.62 -46.50
C SER A 100 16.50 -10.93 -46.12
N ARG A 101 16.57 -11.91 -47.02
CA ARG A 101 15.98 -13.23 -46.81
C ARG A 101 16.91 -14.09 -45.97
N ALA A 102 16.45 -14.53 -44.80
CA ALA A 102 17.21 -15.36 -43.89
C ALA A 102 16.48 -16.69 -43.61
N ARG A 103 17.26 -17.75 -43.40
CA ARG A 103 16.77 -19.04 -42.90
C ARG A 103 16.92 -19.08 -41.39
N VAL A 104 15.87 -19.49 -40.69
CA VAL A 104 15.87 -19.63 -39.23
C VAL A 104 16.29 -21.05 -38.86
N GLU A 105 17.42 -21.22 -38.16
CA GLU A 105 17.96 -22.53 -37.81
C GLU A 105 17.84 -22.90 -36.33
N ASP A 106 18.17 -22.01 -35.39
CA ASP A 106 18.09 -22.28 -33.94
C ASP A 106 17.08 -21.38 -33.24
N MET A 107 16.10 -22.00 -32.58
CA MET A 107 15.07 -21.33 -31.77
C MET A 107 15.01 -21.86 -30.33
N GLY A 108 15.88 -22.82 -29.97
CA GLY A 108 15.88 -23.42 -28.63
C GLY A 108 16.36 -22.43 -27.57
N SER A 109 17.39 -21.64 -27.90
CA SER A 109 17.90 -20.57 -27.03
C SER A 109 16.84 -19.50 -26.74
N ALA A 110 16.10 -19.07 -27.77
CA ALA A 110 15.03 -18.08 -27.63
C ALA A 110 13.88 -18.59 -26.73
N THR A 111 13.47 -19.84 -26.92
CA THR A 111 12.41 -20.47 -26.10
C THR A 111 12.80 -20.49 -24.63
N THR A 112 14.02 -20.93 -24.32
CA THR A 112 14.53 -21.02 -22.95
C THR A 112 14.60 -19.64 -22.29
N LEU A 113 15.08 -18.63 -23.02
CA LEU A 113 15.17 -17.25 -22.53
C LEU A 113 13.78 -16.66 -22.24
N LEU A 114 12.83 -16.84 -23.16
CA LEU A 114 11.46 -16.32 -23.00
C LEU A 114 10.73 -17.01 -21.84
N GLN A 115 10.89 -18.32 -21.67
CA GLN A 115 10.32 -19.06 -20.54
C GLN A 115 10.88 -18.55 -19.20
N LYS A 116 12.20 -18.38 -19.09
CA LYS A 116 12.83 -17.83 -17.89
C LYS A 116 12.37 -16.40 -17.60
N ASN A 117 12.25 -15.57 -18.63
CA ASN A 117 11.73 -14.21 -18.48
C ASN A 117 10.27 -14.20 -18.01
N LEU A 118 9.43 -15.10 -18.55
CA LEU A 118 8.05 -15.26 -18.13
C LEU A 118 7.94 -15.67 -16.66
N GLU A 119 8.71 -16.67 -16.24
CA GLU A 119 8.75 -17.15 -14.86
C GLU A 119 9.19 -16.02 -13.91
N ASN A 120 10.27 -15.32 -14.24
CA ASN A 120 10.74 -14.18 -13.46
C ASN A 120 9.71 -13.06 -13.37
N ALA A 121 9.02 -12.74 -14.46
CA ALA A 121 7.99 -11.70 -14.49
C ALA A 121 6.79 -12.09 -13.62
N LYS A 122 6.33 -13.35 -13.71
CA LYS A 122 5.23 -13.88 -12.88
C LYS A 122 5.59 -13.91 -11.40
N ALA A 123 6.78 -14.41 -11.05
CA ALA A 123 7.27 -14.41 -9.67
C ALA A 123 7.41 -12.99 -9.11
N SER A 124 7.95 -12.05 -9.91
CA SER A 124 8.06 -10.64 -9.50
C SER A 124 6.68 -10.01 -9.27
N LEU A 125 5.70 -10.35 -10.10
CA LEU A 125 4.33 -9.86 -9.96
C LEU A 125 3.68 -10.38 -8.67
N GLU A 126 3.87 -11.65 -8.34
CA GLU A 126 3.36 -12.23 -7.08
C GLU A 126 3.94 -11.53 -5.86
N VAL A 127 5.25 -11.29 -5.85
CA VAL A 127 5.92 -10.55 -4.77
C VAL A 127 5.35 -9.13 -4.67
N LEU A 128 5.18 -8.42 -5.79
CA LEU A 128 4.61 -7.06 -5.81
C LEU A 128 3.17 -7.03 -5.27
N VAL A 129 2.35 -8.01 -5.61
CA VAL A 129 0.99 -8.14 -5.07
C VAL A 129 1.03 -8.31 -3.55
N ALA A 130 1.94 -9.14 -3.04
CA ALA A 130 2.11 -9.32 -1.60
C ALA A 130 2.62 -8.04 -0.90
N ASP A 131 3.51 -7.28 -1.54
CA ASP A 131 4.00 -6.00 -1.02
C ASP A 131 2.91 -4.93 -0.99
N LEU A 132 2.08 -4.84 -2.04
CA LEU A 132 0.92 -3.96 -2.09
C LEU A 132 -0.10 -4.30 -1.00
N GLN A 133 -0.33 -5.59 -0.74
CA GLN A 133 -1.21 -6.00 0.34
C GLN A 133 -0.65 -5.57 1.70
N PHE A 134 0.63 -5.84 1.95
CA PHE A 134 1.29 -5.40 3.19
C PHE A 134 1.18 -3.89 3.37
N LEU A 135 1.38 -3.11 2.30
CA LEU A 135 1.27 -1.66 2.33
C LEU A 135 -0.14 -1.19 2.70
N ARG A 136 -1.18 -1.81 2.14
CA ARG A 136 -2.58 -1.53 2.49
C ARG A 136 -2.83 -1.75 3.98
N ASP A 137 -2.32 -2.85 4.51
CA ASP A 137 -2.44 -3.16 5.94
C ASP A 137 -1.76 -2.07 6.80
N GLN A 138 -0.56 -1.60 6.39
CA GLN A 138 0.14 -0.53 7.12
C GLN A 138 -0.61 0.80 7.07
N VAL A 139 -1.21 1.14 5.92
CA VAL A 139 -2.07 2.31 5.77
C VAL A 139 -3.27 2.22 6.71
N THR A 140 -3.97 1.09 6.74
CA THR A 140 -5.12 0.88 7.62
C THR A 140 -4.74 0.99 9.09
N ILE A 141 -3.66 0.34 9.53
CA ILE A 141 -3.18 0.44 10.93
C ILE A 141 -2.89 1.89 11.28
N THR A 142 -2.21 2.63 10.39
CA THR A 142 -1.85 4.03 10.63
C THR A 142 -3.09 4.92 10.72
N GLN A 143 -4.08 4.72 9.85
CA GLN A 143 -5.36 5.45 9.88
C GLN A 143 -6.13 5.20 11.18
N VAL A 144 -6.19 3.93 11.62
CA VAL A 144 -6.82 3.58 12.91
C VAL A 144 -6.08 4.24 14.06
N THR A 145 -4.75 4.26 14.04
CA THR A 145 -3.94 4.94 15.06
C THR A 145 -4.21 6.44 15.08
N ILE A 146 -4.30 7.10 13.93
CA ILE A 146 -4.69 8.53 13.84
C ILE A 146 -6.05 8.77 14.49
N ALA A 147 -7.05 7.94 14.16
CA ALA A 147 -8.38 8.05 14.73
C ALA A 147 -8.38 7.86 16.26
N ARG A 148 -7.59 6.91 16.77
CA ARG A 148 -7.42 6.69 18.21
C ARG A 148 -6.80 7.89 18.92
N VAL A 149 -5.72 8.44 18.36
CA VAL A 149 -5.04 9.63 18.91
C VAL A 149 -5.98 10.84 18.92
N TYR A 150 -6.73 11.05 17.84
CA TYR A 150 -7.72 12.13 17.76
C TYR A 150 -8.83 11.96 18.79
N ASN A 151 -9.42 10.76 18.90
CA ASN A 151 -10.49 10.49 19.86
C ASN A 151 -9.99 10.68 21.30
N TRP A 152 -8.79 10.21 21.61
CA TRP A 152 -8.18 10.39 22.93
C TRP A 152 -8.01 11.88 23.28
N ASP A 153 -7.54 12.71 22.34
CA ASP A 153 -7.40 14.16 22.55
C ASP A 153 -8.76 14.85 22.81
N VAL A 154 -9.80 14.48 22.04
CA VAL A 154 -11.16 14.99 22.28
C VAL A 154 -11.66 14.61 23.67
N HIS A 155 -11.46 13.36 24.11
CA HIS A 155 -11.81 12.93 25.45
C HIS A 155 -11.05 13.73 26.52
N GLN A 156 -9.75 13.93 26.36
CA GLN A 156 -8.93 14.72 27.29
C GLN A 156 -9.39 16.18 27.40
N ARG A 157 -9.73 16.82 26.27
CA ARG A 157 -10.25 18.19 26.26
C ARG A 157 -11.59 18.31 26.98
N ARG A 158 -12.49 17.35 26.79
CA ARG A 158 -13.78 17.29 27.51
C ARG A 158 -13.60 17.11 29.01
N HIS A 159 -12.68 16.23 29.44
CA HIS A 159 -12.37 16.06 30.86
C HIS A 159 -11.77 17.32 31.49
N ARG A 160 -10.95 18.09 30.75
CA ARG A 160 -10.41 19.38 31.22
C ARG A 160 -11.46 20.49 31.30
N GLN A 161 -12.47 20.47 30.44
CA GLN A 161 -13.57 21.44 30.45
C GLN A 161 -14.70 21.06 31.42
N GLY A 162 -14.71 19.81 31.92
CA GLY A 162 -15.70 19.27 32.85
C GLY A 162 -15.44 19.50 34.34
N SER A 163 -14.92 20.68 34.73
CA SER A 163 -15.02 21.15 36.12
C SER A 163 -16.17 22.15 36.19
N PRO A 164 -17.37 21.77 36.66
CA PRO A 164 -18.44 22.74 36.87
C PRO A 164 -18.03 23.58 38.08
N LEU A 165 -17.70 24.85 37.84
CA LEU A 165 -17.67 25.86 38.88
C LEU A 165 -19.08 25.92 39.48
N LEU A 166 -19.28 25.28 40.63
CA LEU A 166 -20.44 25.55 41.47
C LEU A 166 -20.37 27.05 41.82
N PRO A 167 -21.39 27.86 41.49
CA PRO A 167 -21.41 29.23 41.96
C PRO A 167 -21.48 29.18 43.50
N SER A 168 -20.58 29.92 44.16
CA SER A 168 -20.57 30.09 45.60
C SER A 168 -21.98 30.42 46.07
N ARG A 169 -22.51 29.59 46.97
CA ARG A 169 -23.84 29.73 47.56
C ARG A 169 -23.81 30.85 48.61
N GLU A 170 -23.54 32.06 48.16
CA GLU A 170 -23.82 33.29 48.89
C GLU A 170 -24.70 34.15 47.99
N ILE A 171 -25.78 34.68 48.57
CA ILE A 171 -26.86 35.45 47.94
C ILE A 171 -27.95 34.56 47.34
N LEU A 172 -28.92 34.21 48.19
CA LEU A 172 -30.35 34.48 48.00
C LEU A 172 -31.03 34.17 49.35
N ASP A 173 -30.73 35.02 50.33
CA ASP A 173 -31.66 35.28 51.42
C ASP A 173 -32.61 36.37 50.87
N GLY A 174 -33.91 36.10 50.90
CA GLY A 174 -34.94 37.06 50.51
C GLY A 174 -35.37 37.04 49.04
N ALA A 175 -36.20 36.07 48.65
CA ALA A 175 -37.32 36.30 47.75
C ALA A 175 -38.33 35.15 47.89
N GLU A 176 -39.41 35.41 48.62
CA GLU A 176 -40.64 34.64 48.56
C GLU A 176 -41.13 34.58 47.10
N PHE A 177 -41.43 33.39 46.60
CA PHE A 177 -42.28 33.23 45.42
C PHE A 177 -43.46 32.30 45.77
N PRO A 178 -44.69 32.84 45.82
CA PRO A 178 -45.90 32.05 45.96
C PRO A 178 -46.32 31.51 44.59
N GLY A 179 -46.95 30.33 44.60
CA GLY A 179 -47.81 29.89 43.48
C GLY A 179 -47.22 28.78 42.63
N LEU A 180 -47.60 27.56 43.01
CA LEU A 180 -47.81 26.45 42.09
C LEU A 180 -48.70 26.90 40.91
N ASP A 181 -48.39 26.47 39.70
CA ASP A 181 -49.27 25.54 39.00
C ASP A 181 -48.54 24.89 37.80
N TYR A 182 -48.63 23.56 37.79
CA TYR A 182 -48.11 22.65 36.78
C TYR A 182 -49.26 22.36 35.80
N ALA A 183 -49.01 22.53 34.50
CA ALA A 183 -49.76 21.87 33.43
C ALA A 183 -48.84 21.66 32.22
#